data_AF-A0A544YMX8-F1
#
_entry.id   AF-A0A544YMX8-F1
#
_cell.length_a   1.000
_cell.length_b   1.000
_cell.length_c   1.000
_cell.angle_alpha   90.00
_cell.angle_beta   90.00
_cell.angle_gamma   90.00
#
_symmetry.space_group_name_H-M   'P 1'
#
loop_
_entity.id
_entity.type
_entity.pdbx_description
1 polymer ?
#
loop_
_entity_poly.entity_id
_entity_poly.type
_entity_poly.pdbx_seq_one_letter_code
_entity_poly.pdbx_strand_id
1 'polypeptide(L)' 'MAVLHQLEAQSEGLEVIELTAEEYEVAKQRALDELGVTYDELARQAKERRFDSLRHRKLWLLVREY' A
#
# COMPACT_ATOMS: atom_id res chain seq x y z
N MET A 1 -26.83 -11.56 -3.19
CA MET A 1 -27.00 -11.37 -1.74
C MET A 1 -25.68 -10.83 -1.17
N ALA A 2 -25.57 -9.52 -1.02
CA ALA A 2 -24.79 -8.82 0.01
C ALA A 2 -25.05 -7.32 -0.17
N VAL A 3 -25.68 -6.74 0.85
CA VAL A 3 -26.27 -5.41 0.91
C VAL A 3 -25.34 -4.51 1.71
N LEU A 4 -25.05 -3.32 1.17
CA LEU A 4 -24.65 -2.04 1.79
C LEU A 4 -23.66 -2.04 2.97
N HIS A 5 -22.54 -1.35 2.78
CA HIS A 5 -22.14 -0.25 3.67
C HIS A 5 -21.34 0.79 2.87
N GLN A 6 -22.08 1.63 2.14
CA GLN A 6 -21.58 2.87 1.56
C GLN A 6 -21.38 3.86 2.71
N LEU A 7 -20.16 3.98 3.23
CA LEU A 7 -19.80 5.07 4.13
C LEU A 7 -19.55 6.31 3.27
N GLU A 8 -20.49 7.25 3.34
CA GLU A 8 -20.41 8.56 2.69
C GLU A 8 -19.16 9.32 3.17
N ALA A 9 -18.04 9.18 2.45
CA ALA A 9 -16.97 10.15 2.48
C ALA A 9 -17.39 11.37 1.66
N GLN A 10 -18.34 12.16 2.18
CA GLN A 10 -18.59 13.53 1.70
C GLN A 10 -17.43 14.43 2.14
N SER A 11 -16.27 14.28 1.50
CA SER A 11 -15.21 15.29 1.45
C SER A 11 -15.25 15.90 0.06
N GLU A 12 -15.79 17.11 -0.06
CA GLU A 12 -16.02 17.82 -1.33
C GLU A 12 -14.78 17.72 -2.25
N GLY A 13 -14.89 16.94 -3.32
CA GLY A 13 -13.90 16.85 -4.40
C GLY A 13 -12.83 15.75 -4.30
N LEU A 14 -12.88 14.86 -3.30
CA LEU A 14 -11.98 13.70 -3.23
C LEU A 14 -12.67 12.42 -3.69
N GLU A 15 -12.18 11.84 -4.79
CA GLU A 15 -12.54 10.49 -5.21
C GLU A 15 -11.77 9.48 -4.37
N VAL A 16 -12.47 8.74 -3.51
CA VAL A 16 -11.92 7.65 -2.71
C VAL A 16 -12.29 6.34 -3.40
N ILE A 17 -11.28 5.56 -3.77
CA ILE A 17 -11.47 4.20 -4.30
C ILE A 17 -11.21 3.22 -3.17
N GLU A 18 -12.26 2.52 -2.72
CA GLU A 18 -12.13 1.43 -1.76
C GLU A 18 -11.65 0.17 -2.47
N LEU A 19 -10.62 -0.47 -1.91
CA LEU A 19 -10.11 -1.75 -2.40
C LEU A 19 -10.57 -2.85 -1.46
N THR A 20 -10.96 -4.00 -2.03
CA THR A 20 -11.04 -5.24 -1.27
C THR A 20 -9.64 -5.66 -0.78
N ALA A 21 -9.60 -6.55 0.22
CA ALA A 21 -8.33 -7.09 0.70
C ALA A 21 -7.52 -7.78 -0.41
N GLU A 22 -8.18 -8.52 -1.30
CA GLU A 22 -7.53 -9.18 -2.43
C GLU A 22 -6.95 -8.17 -3.43
N GLU A 23 -7.71 -7.12 -3.78
CA GLU A 23 -7.23 -6.06 -4.66
C GLU A 23 -6.05 -5.30 -4.06
N TYR A 24 -6.07 -5.08 -2.73
CA TYR A 24 -4.96 -4.47 -2.01
C TYR A 24 -3.70 -5.35 -2.08
N GLU A 25 -3.82 -6.67 -1.84
CA GLU A 25 -2.70 -7.60 -1.93
C GLU A 25 -2.09 -7.63 -3.35
N VAL A 26 -2.94 -7.64 -4.38
CA VAL A 26 -2.47 -7.58 -5.77
C VAL A 26 -1.76 -6.27 -6.07
N ALA A 27 -2.29 -5.13 -5.60
CA ALA A 27 -1.65 -3.83 -5.77
C ALA A 27 -0.30 -3.74 -5.04
N LYS A 28 -0.24 -4.29 -3.81
CA LYS A 28 1.00 -4.39 -3.01
C LYS A 28 2.06 -5.21 -3.74
N GLN A 29 1.71 -6.39 -4.26
CA GLN A 29 2.64 -7.25 -4.98
C GLN A 29 3.16 -6.56 -6.25
N ARG A 30 2.29 -5.93 -7.05
CA ARG A 30 2.71 -5.19 -8.25
C ARG A 30 3.69 -4.07 -7.93
N ALA A 31 3.46 -3.32 -6.86
CA ALA A 31 4.35 -2.23 -6.46
C ALA A 31 5.74 -2.74 -6.00
N LEU A 32 5.79 -3.90 -5.35
CA LEU A 32 7.04 -4.58 -5.00
C LEU A 32 7.80 -5.03 -6.25
N ASP A 33 7.09 -5.67 -7.19
CA ASP A 33 7.65 -6.14 -8.46
C ASP A 33 8.20 -4.99 -9.32
N GLU A 34 7.47 -3.87 -9.39
CA GLU A 34 7.91 -2.66 -10.12
C GLU A 34 9.21 -2.05 -9.57
N LEU A 35 9.45 -2.18 -8.26
CA LEU A 35 10.69 -1.74 -7.63
C LEU A 35 11.76 -2.83 -7.61
N GLY A 36 11.43 -4.06 -8.01
CA GLY A 36 12.33 -5.21 -7.97
C GLY A 36 12.76 -5.56 -6.55
N VAL A 37 11.90 -5.35 -5.56
CA VAL A 37 12.21 -5.52 -4.14
C VAL A 37 11.22 -6.45 -3.46
N THR A 38 11.68 -7.24 -2.51
CA THR A 38 10.78 -8.04 -1.67
C THR A 38 10.33 -7.25 -0.45
N TYR A 39 9.25 -7.69 0.20
CA TYR A 39 8.81 -7.10 1.45
C TYR A 39 9.91 -7.19 2.54
N ASP A 40 10.58 -8.33 2.66
CA ASP A 40 11.65 -8.53 3.64
C ASP A 40 12.83 -7.59 3.43
N GLU A 41 13.17 -7.32 2.16
CA GLU A 41 14.23 -6.40 1.80
C GLU A 41 13.84 -4.95 2.16
N LEU A 42 12.59 -4.54 1.93
CA LEU A 42 12.08 -3.26 2.43
C LEU A 42 12.09 -3.17 3.96
N ALA A 43 11.72 -4.25 4.64
CA ALA A 43 11.74 -4.30 6.11
C ALA A 43 13.18 -4.18 6.65
N ARG A 44 14.15 -4.81 5.99
CA ARG A 44 15.58 -4.68 6.29
C ARG A 44 16.06 -3.23 6.11
N GLN A 45 15.74 -2.62 4.96
CA GLN A 45 16.04 -1.20 4.69
C GLN A 45 15.45 -0.26 5.75
N ALA A 46 14.20 -0.52 6.17
CA ALA A 46 13.53 0.24 7.22
C ALA A 46 14.22 0.10 8.58
N LYS A 47 14.61 -1.12 8.96
CA LYS A 47 15.35 -1.40 10.20
C LYS A 47 16.70 -0.68 10.23
N GLU A 48 17.40 -0.67 9.10
CA GLU A 48 18.69 0.02 8.94
C GLU A 48 18.55 1.54 8.76
N ARG A 49 17.32 2.05 8.64
CA ARG A 49 16.98 3.44 8.31
C ARG A 49 17.66 3.93 7.02
N ARG A 50 17.95 2.99 6.11
CA ARG A 50 18.63 3.24 4.84
C ARG A 50 17.81 2.57 3.74
N PHE A 51 17.08 3.39 3.00
CA PHE A 51 16.35 2.95 1.81
C PHE A 51 17.19 3.22 0.57
N ASP A 52 17.08 2.33 -0.41
CA ASP A 52 17.81 2.46 -1.68
C ASP A 52 17.28 3.64 -2.51
N SER A 53 16.00 3.98 -2.33
CA SER A 53 15.42 5.17 -2.94
C SER A 53 14.24 5.74 -2.16
N LEU A 54 13.82 6.96 -2.53
CA LEU A 54 12.59 7.56 -2.01
C LEU A 54 11.35 6.73 -2.35
N ARG A 55 11.35 6.01 -3.48
CA ARG A 55 10.23 5.12 -3.85
C ARG A 55 10.13 3.92 -2.90
N HIS A 56 11.26 3.31 -2.53
CA HIS A 56 11.30 2.24 -1.53
C HIS A 56 10.74 2.70 -0.18
N ARG A 57 11.17 3.88 0.29
CA ARG A 57 10.65 4.46 1.53
C ARG A 57 9.15 4.72 1.47
N LYS A 58 8.65 5.28 0.37
CA LYS A 58 7.21 5.54 0.17
C LYS A 58 6.41 4.24 0.16
N LEU A 59 6.89 3.22 -0.54
CA LEU A 59 6.23 1.92 -0.59
C LEU A 59 6.15 1.32 0.82
N TRP A 60 7.26 1.30 1.57
CA TRP A 60 7.27 0.81 2.95
C TRP A 60 6.25 1.51 3.85
N LEU A 61 6.11 2.84 3.75
CA LEU A 61 5.13 3.58 4.53
C LEU A 61 3.67 3.23 4.18
N LEU A 62 3.44 2.78 2.94
CA LEU A 62 2.12 2.41 2.43
C LEU A 62 1.75 0.96 2.77
N VAL A 63 2.72 0.04 2.78
CA VAL A 63 2.46 -1.40 2.92
C VAL A 63 2.78 -1.98 4.29
N ARG A 64 3.45 -1.23 5.18
CA ARG A 64 3.74 -1.73 6.53
C ARG A 64 2.44 -1.89 7.32
N GLU A 65 2.25 -3.07 7.89
CA GLU A 65 1.20 -3.31 8.88
C GLU A 65 1.68 -2.86 10.27
N TYR A 66 0.77 -2.31 11.10
CA TYR A 66 1.05 -1.84 12.46
C TYR A 66 0.66 -2.87 13.51
#